data_AF-A0A0C9Q2B4-F1
#
_entry.id   AF-A0A0C9Q2B4-F1
#
_cell.length_a   1.000
_cell.length_b   1.000
_cell.length_c   1.000
_cell.angle_alpha   90.00
_cell.angle_beta   90.00
_cell.angle_gamma   90.00
#
_symmetry.space_group_name_H-M   'P 1'
#
loop_
_entity.id
_entity.type
_entity.pdbx_description
1 polymer ?
#
loop_
_entity_poly.entity_id
_entity_poly.type
_entity_poly.pdbx_seq_one_letter_code
_entity_poly.pdbx_strand_id
1 'polypeptide(L)'
;VENCETPLLRPTHCIPDEAYSTLMIVLRDEVVSSPTVKPAAIGSSVNYDGRNCTFVAYNSEDDLALASVDVAILGRSSCQPLLLMDIPKEYACFADSSEPSSITEDDYGGPIFCDGIVIGIMVNYNITAGRSRALQGMSNFTMFDQLPDLGSLPLLYRAAVRR
;
A
#
# COMPACT_ATOMS: atom_id res chain seq x y z
N VAL A 1 -3.36 27.57 14.54
CA VAL A 1 -2.79 26.66 15.55
C VAL A 1 -2.23 25.48 14.78
N GLU A 2 -0.97 25.54 14.42
CA GLU A 2 -0.22 24.37 13.97
C GLU A 2 0.00 23.50 15.20
N ASN A 3 -0.92 22.56 15.43
CA ASN A 3 -0.69 21.55 16.45
C ASN A 3 0.07 20.39 15.81
N CYS A 4 1.40 20.51 15.77
CA CYS A 4 2.31 19.45 15.38
C CYS A 4 2.45 18.36 16.46
N GLU A 5 1.65 18.36 17.52
CA GLU A 5 1.59 17.27 18.50
C GLU A 5 0.79 16.08 17.97
N THR A 6 1.05 15.64 16.74
CA THR A 6 0.68 14.26 16.39
C THR A 6 1.58 13.38 17.26
N PRO A 7 1.04 12.62 18.22
CA PRO A 7 1.87 11.75 19.05
C PRO A 7 2.62 10.81 18.10
N LEU A 8 3.95 10.87 18.12
CA LEU A 8 4.75 9.94 17.34
C LEU A 8 4.33 8.53 17.76
N LEU A 9 3.81 7.76 16.81
CA LEU A 9 3.62 6.32 16.99
C LEU A 9 5.00 5.76 17.32
N ARG A 10 5.16 5.23 18.54
CA ARG A 10 6.42 4.61 18.97
C ARG A 10 6.33 3.11 18.71
N PRO A 11 7.05 2.59 17.70
CA PRO A 11 7.14 1.16 17.49
C PRO A 11 7.82 0.51 18.71
N THR A 12 7.30 -0.63 19.15
CA THR A 12 7.99 -1.51 20.09
C THR A 12 9.00 -2.38 19.35
N HIS A 13 8.62 -2.86 18.18
CA HIS A 13 9.48 -3.62 17.28
C HIS A 13 8.92 -3.55 15.85
N CYS A 14 9.78 -3.83 14.89
CA CYS A 14 9.42 -3.92 13.48
C CYS A 14 9.79 -5.31 12.97
N ILE A 15 8.90 -5.93 12.21
CA ILE A 15 9.08 -7.29 11.66
C ILE A 15 9.12 -7.15 10.14
N PRO A 16 10.31 -7.28 9.52
CA PRO A 16 10.43 -7.21 8.07
C PRO A 16 9.92 -8.49 7.43
N ASP A 17 9.31 -8.34 6.26
CA ASP A 17 8.98 -9.43 5.34
C ASP A 17 9.63 -9.11 3.99
N GLU A 18 10.77 -9.73 3.73
CA GLU A 18 11.57 -9.49 2.52
C GLU A 18 10.85 -9.99 1.26
N ALA A 19 10.08 -11.06 1.36
CA ALA A 19 9.38 -11.64 0.21
C ALA A 19 8.34 -10.66 -0.35
N TYR A 20 7.68 -9.92 0.54
CA TYR A 20 6.69 -8.90 0.18
C TYR A 20 7.25 -7.46 0.19
N SER A 21 8.54 -7.26 0.51
CA SER A 21 9.13 -5.93 0.77
C SER A 21 8.27 -5.06 1.68
N THR A 22 7.79 -5.65 2.77
CA THR A 22 6.94 -4.96 3.75
C THR A 22 7.56 -4.96 5.12
N LEU A 23 7.07 -4.05 5.96
CA LEU A 23 7.47 -3.92 7.35
C LEU A 23 6.22 -3.86 8.21
N MET A 24 6.06 -4.84 9.11
CA MET A 24 5.03 -4.75 10.12
C MET A 24 5.55 -3.96 11.31
N ILE A 25 4.84 -2.90 11.67
CA ILE A 25 5.17 -2.03 12.80
C ILE A 25 4.26 -2.37 13.97
N VAL A 26 4.83 -2.84 15.08
CA VAL A 26 4.06 -3.15 16.28
C VAL A 26 4.08 -1.96 17.20
N LEU A 27 2.92 -1.36 17.43
CA LEU A 27 2.75 -0.19 18.27
C LEU A 27 2.87 -0.57 19.75
N ARG A 28 3.43 0.34 20.56
CA ARG A 28 3.52 0.18 22.02
C ARG A 28 2.17 0.15 22.70
N ASP A 29 1.30 1.06 22.29
CA ASP A 29 0.00 1.28 22.88
C ASP A 29 -1.09 0.86 21.90
N GLU A 30 -2.19 0.33 22.43
CA GLU A 30 -3.34 0.00 21.61
C GLU A 30 -3.97 1.27 21.03
N VAL A 31 -4.24 1.26 19.73
CA VAL A 31 -4.88 2.40 19.07
C VAL A 31 -6.39 2.31 19.28
N VAL A 32 -6.95 3.27 20.02
CA VAL A 32 -8.40 3.35 20.27
C VAL A 32 -9.15 3.57 18.95
N SER A 33 -10.14 2.73 18.66
CA SER A 33 -10.96 2.90 17.45
C SER A 33 -11.89 4.11 17.60
N SER A 34 -12.08 4.83 16.50
CA SER A 34 -12.92 6.02 16.42
C SER A 34 -13.62 6.08 15.05
N PRO A 35 -14.49 7.08 14.80
CA PRO A 35 -15.05 7.29 13.46
C PRO A 35 -14.00 7.49 12.36
N THR A 36 -12.82 8.02 12.71
CA THR A 36 -11.71 8.32 11.78
C THR A 36 -10.57 7.31 11.85
N VAL A 37 -10.57 6.40 12.83
CA VAL A 37 -9.51 5.40 13.03
C VAL A 37 -10.14 4.02 13.16
N LYS A 38 -10.00 3.22 12.10
CA LYS A 38 -10.52 1.85 12.03
C LYS A 38 -9.51 0.94 11.34
N PRO A 39 -9.42 -0.33 11.73
CA PRO A 39 -8.64 -1.30 10.98
C PRO A 39 -9.25 -1.51 9.60
N ALA A 40 -8.40 -1.68 8.59
CA ALA A 40 -8.83 -2.11 7.27
C ALA A 40 -8.67 -3.63 7.14
N ALA A 41 -9.64 -4.28 6.48
CA ALA A 41 -9.50 -5.69 6.15
C ALA A 41 -8.42 -5.88 5.08
N ILE A 42 -7.71 -7.01 5.12
CA ILE A 42 -6.74 -7.41 4.11
C ILE A 42 -7.42 -8.39 3.14
N GLY A 43 -7.15 -8.25 1.85
CA GLY A 43 -7.72 -9.05 0.78
C GLY A 43 -7.37 -10.53 0.90
N SER A 44 -8.33 -11.39 0.54
CA SER A 44 -8.10 -12.82 0.36
C SER A 44 -7.54 -13.11 -1.04
N SER A 45 -7.25 -14.38 -1.33
CA SER A 45 -6.72 -14.90 -2.61
C SER A 45 -7.66 -14.81 -3.82
N VAL A 46 -8.43 -13.73 -3.90
CA VAL A 46 -9.26 -13.35 -5.05
C VAL A 46 -8.37 -12.75 -6.14
N ASN A 47 -8.73 -12.97 -7.41
CA ASN A 47 -8.09 -12.29 -8.53
C ASN A 47 -8.63 -10.85 -8.69
N TYR A 48 -7.73 -9.87 -8.56
CA TYR A 48 -7.99 -8.44 -8.76
C TYR A 48 -7.48 -7.91 -10.11
N ASP A 49 -6.90 -8.75 -10.96
CA ASP A 49 -6.41 -8.34 -12.29
C ASP A 49 -7.53 -7.69 -13.13
N GLY A 50 -7.25 -6.52 -13.68
CA GLY A 50 -8.18 -5.71 -14.47
C GLY A 50 -9.25 -4.97 -13.66
N ARG A 51 -9.23 -5.03 -12.31
CA ARG A 51 -10.18 -4.28 -11.48
C ARG A 51 -9.73 -2.83 -11.31
N ASN A 52 -10.72 -1.95 -11.20
CA ASN A 52 -10.51 -0.58 -10.77
C ASN A 52 -10.58 -0.53 -9.24
N CYS A 53 -9.55 0.06 -8.65
CA CYS A 53 -9.34 0.17 -7.22
C CYS A 53 -8.88 1.60 -6.89
N THR A 54 -8.70 1.88 -5.62
CA THR A 54 -8.30 3.21 -5.14
C THR A 54 -6.94 3.12 -4.46
N PHE A 55 -5.99 3.91 -4.92
CA PHE A 55 -4.73 4.15 -4.21
C PHE A 55 -4.87 5.41 -3.36
N VAL A 56 -4.42 5.35 -2.10
CA VAL A 56 -4.38 6.53 -1.23
C VAL A 56 -2.97 7.11 -1.28
N ALA A 57 -2.88 8.33 -1.77
CA ALA A 57 -1.65 9.09 -1.98
C ALA A 57 -1.70 10.42 -1.22
N TYR A 58 -0.58 11.14 -1.18
CA TYR A 58 -0.61 12.57 -0.86
C TYR A 58 -1.17 13.37 -2.04
N ASN A 59 -1.82 14.48 -1.73
CA ASN A 59 -2.30 15.39 -2.77
C ASN A 59 -1.13 16.20 -3.32
N SER A 60 -0.89 16.12 -4.64
CA SER A 60 0.20 16.82 -5.32
C SER A 60 0.12 18.36 -5.26
N GLU A 61 -1.05 18.92 -4.93
CA GLU A 61 -1.25 20.35 -4.76
C GLU A 61 -1.21 20.81 -3.29
N ASP A 62 -1.38 19.87 -2.35
CA ASP A 62 -1.36 20.10 -0.91
C ASP A 62 -0.82 18.85 -0.20
N ASP A 63 0.50 18.81 0.02
CA ASP A 63 1.21 17.66 0.61
C ASP A 63 0.70 17.26 2.01
N LEU A 64 -0.12 18.09 2.66
CA LEU A 64 -0.76 17.77 3.94
C LEU A 64 -2.10 17.05 3.79
N ALA A 65 -2.70 17.09 2.60
CA ALA A 65 -3.95 16.43 2.28
C ALA A 65 -3.73 15.04 1.67
N LEU A 66 -4.65 14.12 1.95
CA LEU A 66 -4.69 12.82 1.28
C LEU A 66 -5.55 12.91 0.02
N ALA A 67 -5.12 12.24 -1.04
CA ALA A 67 -5.84 12.06 -2.28
C ALA A 67 -6.24 10.59 -2.46
N SER A 68 -7.34 10.36 -3.19
CA SER A 68 -7.77 9.05 -3.66
C SER A 68 -7.60 9.01 -5.16
N VAL A 69 -6.77 8.09 -5.65
CA VAL A 69 -6.40 7.94 -7.05
C VAL A 69 -7.03 6.66 -7.58
N ASP A 70 -7.80 6.75 -8.66
CA ASP A 70 -8.35 5.58 -9.33
C ASP A 70 -7.25 4.84 -10.09
N VAL A 71 -7.02 3.58 -9.72
CA VAL A 71 -5.97 2.75 -10.30
C VAL A 71 -6.53 1.46 -10.87
N ALA A 72 -6.00 1.04 -12.01
CA ALA A 72 -6.26 -0.28 -12.57
C ALA A 72 -5.22 -1.27 -12.03
N ILE A 73 -5.66 -2.40 -11.50
CA ILE A 73 -4.78 -3.45 -11.00
C ILE A 73 -4.35 -4.36 -12.15
N LEU A 74 -3.05 -4.66 -12.18
CA LEU A 74 -2.46 -5.61 -13.11
C LEU A 74 -1.77 -6.72 -12.33
N GLY A 75 -2.21 -7.95 -12.54
CA GLY A 75 -1.53 -9.13 -12.01
C GLY A 75 -0.10 -9.21 -12.55
N ARG A 76 0.76 -9.95 -11.83
CA ARG A 76 2.17 -10.15 -12.18
C ARG A 76 2.39 -10.52 -13.64
N SER A 77 1.62 -11.49 -14.16
CA SER A 77 1.72 -11.95 -15.55
C SER A 77 1.41 -10.85 -16.57
N SER A 78 0.52 -9.94 -16.20
CA SER A 78 0.05 -8.84 -17.05
C SER A 78 1.08 -7.70 -17.07
N CYS A 79 1.79 -7.46 -15.97
CA CYS A 79 2.73 -6.36 -15.87
C CYS A 79 4.21 -6.70 -16.11
N GLN A 80 4.64 -7.95 -15.91
CA GLN A 80 6.01 -8.39 -16.22
C GLN A 80 6.50 -8.03 -17.64
N PRO A 81 5.72 -8.23 -18.72
CA PRO A 81 6.17 -7.82 -20.06
C PRO A 81 6.26 -6.31 -20.27
N LEU A 82 5.60 -5.50 -19.42
CA LEU A 82 5.53 -4.03 -19.55
C LEU A 82 6.70 -3.33 -18.84
N LEU A 83 7.17 -3.89 -17.72
CA LEU A 83 8.26 -3.34 -16.92
C LEU A 83 9.65 -3.82 -17.36
N LEU A 84 9.73 -4.84 -18.23
CA LEU A 84 11.01 -5.39 -18.74
C LEU A 84 11.99 -5.82 -17.63
N MET A 85 11.46 -6.15 -16.45
CA MET A 85 12.21 -6.61 -15.28
C MET A 85 11.52 -7.81 -14.65
N ASP A 86 12.30 -8.61 -13.93
CA ASP A 86 11.74 -9.70 -13.14
C ASP A 86 10.99 -9.17 -11.94
N ILE A 87 9.70 -9.50 -11.87
CA ILE A 87 8.81 -9.15 -10.77
C ILE A 87 8.71 -10.36 -9.84
N PRO A 88 8.96 -10.21 -8.51
CA PRO A 88 8.77 -11.28 -7.53
C PRO A 88 7.35 -11.86 -7.58
N LYS A 89 7.16 -13.09 -7.09
CA LYS A 89 5.85 -13.75 -7.16
C LYS A 89 4.82 -13.03 -6.31
N GLU A 90 5.29 -12.47 -5.20
CA GLU A 90 4.61 -11.73 -4.14
C GLU A 90 4.15 -10.35 -4.57
N TYR A 91 4.44 -9.94 -5.81
CA TYR A 91 4.22 -8.59 -6.30
C TYR A 91 3.18 -8.58 -7.41
N ALA A 92 2.53 -7.45 -7.55
CA ALA A 92 1.66 -7.11 -8.65
C ALA A 92 1.94 -5.65 -9.05
N CYS A 93 1.16 -5.13 -9.99
CA CYS A 93 1.31 -3.77 -10.43
C CYS A 93 -0.04 -3.04 -10.44
N PHE A 94 0.02 -1.72 -10.48
CA PHE A 94 -1.14 -0.88 -10.68
C PHE A 94 -0.79 0.29 -11.57
N ALA A 95 -1.76 0.79 -12.32
CA ALA A 95 -1.58 1.95 -13.19
C ALA A 95 -2.54 3.05 -12.75
N ASP A 96 -2.01 4.26 -12.62
CA ASP A 96 -2.85 5.46 -12.50
C ASP A 96 -3.75 5.57 -13.73
N SER A 97 -5.04 5.78 -13.50
CA SER A 97 -6.01 6.00 -14.57
C SER A 97 -5.99 7.45 -15.09
N SER A 98 -5.35 8.37 -14.35
CA SER A 98 -5.19 9.77 -14.71
C SER A 98 -3.96 10.03 -15.57
N GLU A 99 -4.04 11.07 -16.41
CA GLU A 99 -2.92 11.58 -17.20
C GLU A 99 -2.84 13.11 -17.01
N PRO A 100 -1.75 13.66 -16.45
CA PRO A 100 -0.57 12.98 -15.89
C PRO A 100 -0.86 12.29 -14.54
N SER A 101 -0.06 11.26 -14.22
CA SER A 101 -0.12 10.57 -12.93
C SER A 101 0.16 11.53 -11.78
N SER A 102 -0.66 11.48 -10.72
CA SER A 102 -0.42 12.23 -9.48
C SER A 102 0.45 11.48 -8.48
N ILE A 103 0.71 10.19 -8.74
CA ILE A 103 1.51 9.32 -7.88
C ILE A 103 3.00 9.66 -8.02
N THR A 104 3.68 9.74 -6.87
CA THR A 104 5.10 10.07 -6.75
C THR A 104 5.85 9.05 -5.88
N GLU A 105 7.16 9.23 -5.75
CA GLU A 105 7.99 8.47 -4.81
C GLU A 105 7.65 8.73 -3.33
N ASP A 106 7.00 9.84 -2.98
CA ASP A 106 6.62 10.12 -1.59
C ASP A 106 5.42 9.27 -1.13
N ASP A 107 4.75 8.58 -2.05
CA ASP A 107 3.60 7.71 -1.78
C ASP A 107 3.99 6.25 -1.45
N TYR A 108 5.28 5.97 -1.26
CA TYR A 108 5.75 4.64 -0.84
C TYR A 108 5.05 4.14 0.43
N GLY A 109 4.61 2.89 0.40
CA GLY A 109 3.85 2.28 1.49
C GLY A 109 2.38 2.68 1.54
N GLY A 110 1.92 3.57 0.65
CA GLY A 110 0.51 3.92 0.48
C GLY A 110 -0.34 2.68 0.18
N PRO A 111 -1.55 2.56 0.77
CA PRO A 111 -2.41 1.40 0.58
C PRO A 111 -3.20 1.46 -0.73
N ILE A 112 -3.40 0.29 -1.34
CA ILE A 112 -4.33 0.06 -2.44
C ILE A 112 -5.57 -0.63 -1.89
N PHE A 113 -6.74 0.01 -2.06
CA PHE A 113 -8.05 -0.49 -1.67
C PHE A 113 -8.87 -0.95 -2.87
N CYS A 114 -9.41 -2.15 -2.81
CA CYS A 114 -10.46 -2.61 -3.72
C CYS A 114 -11.70 -2.96 -2.88
N ASP A 115 -12.85 -2.36 -3.18
CA ASP A 115 -14.10 -2.62 -2.45
C ASP A 115 -13.98 -2.43 -0.92
N GLY A 116 -13.15 -1.47 -0.48
CA GLY A 116 -12.90 -1.17 0.94
C GLY A 116 -11.93 -2.12 1.64
N ILE A 117 -11.25 -3.00 0.90
CA ILE A 117 -10.30 -3.99 1.41
C ILE A 117 -8.89 -3.65 0.89
N VAL A 118 -7.87 -3.72 1.74
CA VAL A 118 -6.46 -3.49 1.36
C VAL A 118 -5.94 -4.73 0.64
N ILE A 119 -5.56 -4.58 -0.63
CA ILE A 119 -5.01 -5.66 -1.45
C ILE A 119 -3.50 -5.57 -1.65
N GLY A 120 -2.90 -4.46 -1.22
CA GLY A 120 -1.48 -4.23 -1.35
C GLY A 120 -1.03 -2.86 -0.86
N ILE A 121 0.27 -2.64 -0.92
CA ILE A 121 0.91 -1.34 -0.71
C ILE A 121 1.90 -1.05 -1.83
N MET A 122 2.12 0.22 -2.13
CA MET A 122 3.12 0.64 -3.10
C MET A 122 4.54 0.34 -2.60
N VAL A 123 5.32 -0.38 -3.39
CA VAL A 123 6.72 -0.76 -3.06
C VAL A 123 7.73 -0.33 -4.10
N ASN A 124 7.28 0.08 -5.30
CA ASN A 124 8.16 0.56 -6.35
C ASN A 124 7.51 1.70 -7.15
N TYR A 125 8.26 2.81 -7.27
CA TYR A 125 7.94 3.92 -8.16
C TYR A 125 8.75 3.81 -9.45
N ASN A 126 8.05 3.81 -10.58
CA ASN A 126 8.64 3.85 -11.92
C ASN A 126 8.37 5.22 -12.56
N ILE A 127 9.45 5.96 -12.79
CA ILE A 127 9.42 7.22 -13.53
C ILE A 127 9.12 6.91 -15.00
N THR A 128 7.94 7.29 -15.47
CA THR A 128 7.59 7.15 -16.89
C THR A 128 7.96 8.41 -17.66
N ALA A 129 9.22 8.52 -18.05
CA ALA A 129 9.60 9.46 -19.10
C ALA A 129 8.91 9.07 -20.42
N GLY A 130 7.77 9.71 -20.73
CA GLY A 130 7.08 9.61 -22.02
C GLY A 130 6.10 8.44 -22.22
N ARG A 131 5.60 7.78 -21.16
CA ARG A 131 4.50 6.81 -21.26
C ARG A 131 3.22 7.37 -20.61
N SER A 132 2.09 7.16 -21.28
CA SER A 132 0.75 7.63 -20.87
C SER A 132 0.22 6.95 -19.61
N ARG A 133 0.78 5.81 -19.19
CA ARG A 133 0.37 5.12 -17.96
C ARG A 133 1.58 4.72 -17.14
N ALA A 134 1.73 5.37 -16.00
CA ALA A 134 2.80 5.09 -15.04
C ALA A 134 2.46 3.82 -14.26
N LEU A 135 3.08 2.71 -14.66
CA LEU A 135 2.88 1.42 -14.03
C LEU A 135 3.76 1.31 -12.79
N GLN A 136 3.13 1.21 -11.62
CA GLN A 136 3.79 1.15 -10.32
C GLN A 136 3.76 -0.28 -9.77
N GLY A 137 4.75 -0.61 -8.94
CA GLY A 137 4.83 -1.92 -8.29
C GLY A 137 4.16 -1.91 -6.92
N MET A 138 3.41 -2.96 -6.61
CA MET A 138 2.83 -3.18 -5.28
C MET A 138 3.19 -4.56 -4.73
N SER A 139 3.31 -4.62 -3.41
CA SER A 139 3.24 -5.89 -2.68
C SER A 139 1.81 -6.42 -2.77
N ASN A 140 1.63 -7.66 -3.21
CA ASN A 140 0.33 -8.28 -3.39
C ASN A 140 -0.12 -9.01 -2.12
N PHE A 141 -0.98 -8.38 -1.32
CA PHE A 141 -1.46 -8.96 -0.07
C PHE A 141 -2.50 -10.07 -0.24
N THR A 142 -2.99 -10.30 -1.45
CA THR A 142 -3.95 -11.39 -1.70
C THR A 142 -3.33 -12.79 -1.52
N MET A 143 -2.00 -12.86 -1.47
CA MET A 143 -1.25 -14.09 -1.21
C MET A 143 -0.75 -14.21 0.22
N PHE A 144 -1.11 -13.27 1.10
CA PHE A 144 -1.01 -13.46 2.55
C PHE A 144 -2.05 -14.50 2.99
N ASP A 145 -1.81 -15.78 2.69
CA ASP A 145 -2.63 -16.87 3.20
C ASP A 145 -2.47 -17.00 4.72
N GLN A 146 -1.32 -16.57 5.25
CA GLN A 146 -1.01 -16.48 6.68
C GLN A 146 -0.02 -15.32 6.90
N LEU A 147 -0.36 -14.36 7.76
CA LEU A 147 0.64 -13.51 8.39
C LEU A 147 1.61 -14.43 9.16
N PRO A 148 2.92 -14.11 9.26
CA PRO A 148 3.85 -14.93 10.04
C PRO A 148 3.24 -15.22 11.43
N ASP A 149 3.28 -16.49 11.87
CA ASP A 149 2.80 -16.89 13.18
C ASP A 149 3.68 -16.21 14.25
N LEU A 150 3.13 -15.20 14.91
CA LEU A 150 3.81 -14.43 15.95
C LEU A 150 3.71 -15.07 17.34
N GLY A 151 3.19 -16.30 17.44
CA GLY A 151 2.85 -16.93 18.70
C GLY A 151 1.68 -16.23 19.40
N SER A 152 1.56 -16.39 20.72
CA SER A 152 0.45 -15.92 21.57
C SER A 152 0.34 -14.40 21.75
N LEU A 153 0.80 -13.60 20.78
CA LEU A 153 0.63 -12.16 20.79
C LEU A 153 -0.77 -11.83 20.25
N PRO A 154 -1.59 -11.05 20.99
CA PRO A 154 -2.94 -10.73 20.56
C PRO A 154 -2.90 -9.99 19.21
N LEU A 155 -3.59 -10.56 18.23
CA LEU A 155 -3.73 -10.10 16.85
C LEU A 155 -4.22 -8.65 16.79
N LEU A 156 -3.31 -7.71 16.55
CA LEU A 156 -3.62 -6.30 16.28
C LEU A 156 -2.72 -5.82 15.15
N TYR A 157 -3.11 -6.16 13.91
CA TYR A 157 -2.43 -5.66 12.72
C TYR A 157 -2.93 -4.25 12.42
N ARG A 158 -2.03 -3.27 12.53
CA ARG A 158 -2.24 -1.90 12.08
C ARG A 158 -0.98 -1.44 11.37
N ALA A 159 -0.98 -1.52 10.05
CA ALA A 159 0.02 -0.83 9.26
C ALA A 159 -0.20 0.68 9.41
N ALA A 160 0.81 1.38 9.90
CA ALA A 160 0.92 2.83 9.80
C ALA A 160 2.23 3.10 9.09
N VAL A 161 2.19 3.81 7.96
CA VAL A 161 3.40 4.32 7.31
C VAL A 161 3.43 5.82 7.55
N ARG A 162 4.52 6.30 8.16
CA ARG A 162 5.04 7.65 7.95
C ARG A 162 6.53 7.69 8.30
N ARG A 163 7.33 8.34 7.45
CA ARG A 163 8.59 8.96 7.87
C ARG A 163 8.30 10.42 8.20
#